data_AF-A0A0P8BJD0-F1
#
_entry.id   AF-A0A0P8BJD0-F1
#
_cell.length_a   1.000
_cell.length_b   1.000
_cell.length_c   1.000
_cell.angle_alpha   90.00
_cell.angle_beta   90.00
_cell.angle_gamma   90.00
#
_symmetry.space_group_name_H-M   'P 1'
#
loop_
_entity.id
_entity.type
_entity.pdbx_description
1 polymer ?
#
loop_
_entity_poly.entity_id
_entity_poly.type
_entity_poly.pdbx_seq_one_letter_code
_entity_poly.pdbx_strand_id
1 'polypeptide(L)' 'MPKLSSETVTIMDGDIRLTRRPNSRAWQAAFKAGKRLVRISTGCRQLDDAKRRAREQYMEYQ' A
#
# COMPACT_ATOMS: atom_id res chain seq x y z
N MET A 1 3.30 -17.15 -20.73
CA MET A 1 2.50 -16.12 -20.03
C MET A 1 3.11 -15.90 -18.65
N PRO A 2 3.73 -14.75 -18.33
CA PRO A 2 4.26 -14.57 -16.99
C PRO A 2 3.08 -14.42 -16.02
N LYS A 3 2.89 -15.41 -15.13
CA LYS A 3 2.01 -15.29 -13.95
C LYS A 3 2.67 -14.31 -12.99
N LEU A 4 2.47 -13.02 -13.23
CA LEU A 4 2.93 -11.94 -12.39
C LEU A 4 2.02 -11.89 -11.15
N SER A 5 2.31 -12.73 -10.15
CA SER A 5 1.62 -12.69 -8.87
C SER A 5 1.92 -11.35 -8.17
N SER A 6 0.87 -10.56 -7.93
CA SER A 6 0.97 -9.37 -7.10
C SER A 6 1.05 -9.75 -5.63
N GLU A 7 2.09 -9.33 -4.94
CA GLU A 7 2.16 -9.46 -3.48
C GLU A 7 1.18 -8.46 -2.86
N THR A 8 0.31 -8.93 -1.96
CA THR A 8 -0.67 -8.09 -1.29
C THR A 8 -0.65 -8.37 0.21
N VAL A 9 -0.63 -7.31 1.01
CA VAL A 9 -0.61 -7.36 2.47
C VAL A 9 -1.62 -6.35 3.00
N THR A 10 -2.42 -6.73 3.98
CA THR A 10 -3.31 -5.81 4.70
C THR A 10 -2.75 -5.53 6.09
N ILE A 11 -2.86 -4.29 6.53
CA ILE A 11 -2.47 -3.83 7.87
C ILE A 11 -3.60 -2.99 8.47
N MET A 12 -3.51 -2.66 9.76
CA MET A 12 -4.54 -1.89 10.49
C MET A 12 -5.92 -2.56 10.36
N ASP A 13 -5.99 -3.86 10.70
CA ASP A 13 -7.22 -4.68 10.64
C ASP A 13 -7.95 -4.66 9.28
N GLY A 14 -7.25 -4.33 8.19
CA GLY A 14 -7.79 -4.28 6.84
C GLY A 14 -8.05 -2.88 6.30
N ASP A 15 -7.85 -1.83 7.10
CA ASP A 15 -8.07 -0.43 6.68
C ASP A 15 -7.10 0.01 5.58
N ILE A 16 -5.87 -0.54 5.60
CA ILE A 16 -4.83 -0.24 4.64
C ILE A 16 -4.42 -1.52 3.90
N ARG A 17 -4.56 -1.50 2.57
CA ARG A 17 -4.09 -2.55 1.68
C ARG A 17 -2.84 -2.11 0.95
N LEU A 18 -1.76 -2.86 1.13
CA LEU A 18 -0.50 -2.71 0.40
C LEU A 18 -0.42 -3.72 -0.74
N THR A 19 -0.04 -3.27 -1.93
CA THR A 19 0.12 -4.12 -3.11
C THR A 19 1.44 -3.79 -3.82
N ARG A 20 2.27 -4.80 -4.06
CA ARG A 20 3.47 -4.70 -4.90
C ARG A 20 3.25 -5.45 -6.19
N ARG A 21 3.36 -4.72 -7.31
CA ARG A 21 3.42 -5.35 -8.63
C ARG A 21 4.83 -5.89 -8.86
N PRO A 22 5.00 -7.05 -9.51
CA PRO A 22 6.31 -7.70 -9.65
C PRO A 22 7.41 -6.84 -10.31
N ASN A 23 7.07 -5.88 -11.18
CA ASN A 23 8.04 -4.95 -11.79
C ASN A 23 8.07 -3.57 -11.12
N SER A 24 7.37 -3.37 -10.00
CA SER A 24 7.36 -2.10 -9.29
C SER A 24 8.49 -2.01 -8.29
N ARG A 25 9.14 -0.84 -8.25
CA ARG A 25 10.16 -0.52 -7.24
C ARG A 25 9.56 -0.14 -5.90
N ALA A 26 8.24 0.05 -5.83
CA ALA A 26 7.56 0.51 -4.62
C ALA A 26 6.25 -0.23 -4.36
N TRP A 27 5.89 -0.34 -3.09
CA TRP A 27 4.55 -0.76 -2.67
C TRP A 27 3.53 0.35 -2.88
N GLN A 28 2.33 0.00 -3.31
CA GLN A 28 1.19 0.93 -3.36
C GLN A 28 0.28 0.69 -2.16
N ALA A 29 -0.05 1.76 -1.43
CA ALA A 29 -1.06 1.74 -0.38
C ALA A 29 -2.42 2.13 -0.94
N ALA A 30 -3.47 1.46 -0.47
CA ALA A 30 -4.85 1.76 -0.76
C ALA A 30 -5.65 1.76 0.55
N PHE A 31 -6.36 2.85 0.83
CA PHE A 31 -7.15 3.01 2.05
C PHE A 31 -8.33 3.94 1.80
N LYS A 32 -9.33 3.93 2.68
CA LYS A 32 -10.44 4.89 2.66
C LYS A 32 -10.11 6.10 3.51
N ALA A 33 -10.31 7.29 2.96
CA ALA A 33 -10.24 8.57 3.67
C ALA A 33 -11.63 9.23 3.55
N GLY A 34 -12.44 9.12 4.60
CA GLY A 34 -13.86 9.48 4.56
C GLY A 34 -14.64 8.73 3.47
N LYS A 35 -15.22 9.47 2.52
CA LYS A 35 -15.97 8.91 1.37
C LYS A 35 -15.09 8.53 0.17
N ARG A 36 -13.79 8.86 0.19
CA ARG A 36 -12.90 8.66 -0.94
C ARG A 36 -11.99 7.46 -0.74
N LEU A 37 -11.85 6.64 -1.78
CA LEU A 37 -10.78 5.65 -1.84
C LEU A 37 -9.49 6.32 -2.34
N VAL A 38 -8.45 6.30 -1.51
CA VAL A 38 -7.13 6.84 -1.83
C VAL A 38 -6.22 5.69 -2.24
N ARG A 39 -5.45 5.89 -3.31
CA ARG A 39 -4.34 5.03 -3.71
C ARG A 39 -3.11 5.88 -3.90
N ILE A 40 -2.04 5.54 -3.20
CA ILE A 40 -0.79 6.29 -3.22
C ILE A 40 0.40 5.32 -3.21
N SER A 41 1.49 5.70 -3.87
CA SER A 41 2.74 4.95 -3.76
C SER A 41 3.39 5.24 -2.41
N THR A 42 3.88 4.21 -1.73
CA THR A 42 4.71 4.38 -0.53
C THR A 42 6.12 4.86 -0.87
N GLY A 43 6.57 4.68 -2.12
CA GLY A 43 7.97 4.93 -2.52
C GLY A 43 8.98 3.92 -1.94
N CYS A 44 8.55 3.02 -1.07
CA CYS A 44 9.40 2.04 -0.40
C CYS A 44 9.38 0.69 -1.13
N ARG A 45 10.54 0.06 -1.32
CA ARG A 45 10.65 -1.30 -1.88
C ARG A 45 10.45 -2.40 -0.83
N GLN A 46 10.97 -2.17 0.36
CA GLN A 46 10.90 -3.10 1.49
C GLN A 46 9.53 -3.00 2.15
N LEU A 47 8.98 -4.16 2.50
CA LEU A 47 7.62 -4.24 3.06
C LEU A 47 7.50 -3.50 4.39
N ASP A 48 8.48 -3.62 5.28
CA ASP A 48 8.39 -3.00 6.61
C ASP A 48 8.45 -1.46 6.54
N ASP A 49 9.29 -0.91 5.67
CA ASP A 49 9.30 0.53 5.38
C ASP A 49 7.98 0.97 4.74
N ALA A 50 7.44 0.17 3.81
CA ALA A 50 6.15 0.43 3.19
C ALA A 50 4.99 0.43 4.21
N LYS A 51 5.00 -0.48 5.19
CA LYS A 51 4.02 -0.50 6.29
C LYS A 51 4.11 0.75 7.17
N ARG A 52 5.32 1.23 7.47
CA ARG A 52 5.51 2.48 8.22
C ARG A 52 5.00 3.67 7.40
N ARG A 53 5.45 3.82 6.15
CA ARG A 53 5.04 4.95 5.30
C ARG A 53 3.55 4.95 5.00
N ALA A 54 2.94 3.79 4.80
CA ALA A 54 1.49 3.70 4.57
C ALA A 54 0.67 4.12 5.79
N ARG A 55 1.17 3.87 7.02
CA ARG A 55 0.53 4.36 8.24
C ARG A 55 0.61 5.88 8.35
N GLU A 56 1.77 6.47 8.06
CA GLU A 56 1.93 7.92 8.01
C GLU A 56 0.98 8.54 6.97
N GLN A 57 0.96 8.00 5.74
CA GLN A 57 0.05 8.45 4.68
C GLN A 57 -1.43 8.29 5.07
N TYR A 58 -1.78 7.23 5.80
CA TYR A 58 -3.16 7.06 6.27
C TYR A 58 -3.55 8.15 7.26
N MET A 59 -2.68 8.47 8.21
CA MET A 59 -2.92 9.54 9.20
C MET A 59 -2.92 10.94 8.57
N GLU A 60 -2.10 11.20 7.54
CA GLU A 60 -2.10 12.47 6.79
C GLU A 60 -3.43 12.75 6.06
N TYR A 61 -4.23 11.70 5.78
CA TYR A 61 -5.47 11.79 5.01
C TYR A 61 -6.75 11.65 5.86
N GLN A 62 -6.63 11.33 7.15
CA GLN A 62 -7.75 11.42 8.11
C GLN A 62 -8.01 12.88 8.47
#